data_AF-A0A1I5WBC0-F1
#
_entry.id   AF-A0A1I5WBC0-F1
#
_cell.length_a   1.000
_cell.length_b   1.000
_cell.length_c   1.000
_cell.angle_alpha   90.00
_cell.angle_beta   90.00
_cell.angle_gamma   90.00
#
_symmetry.space_group_name_H-M   'P 1'
#
loop_
_entity.id
_entity.type
_entity.pdbx_description
1 polymer ?
#
loop_
_entity_poly.entity_id
_entity_poly.type
_entity_poly.pdbx_seq_one_letter_code
_entity_poly.pdbx_strand_id
1 'polypeptide(L)'
;MFSAQAPGVSAATGGGLIGALIDSSVQQSRQKEMSAEIGAIVGPLLDYDYRVEAGLAIGEMLNTPSAFPMKIASSQVLAGMPAKAEQAARIAATKTGPAYLVLLLQYELEPGLGAFTTRTTALLWQDGNKEPSYRSATIFQTPIGGGTRATVVRRLGANDGQQLRAVMRDSIQQTLRVVGLDLAGARSGAIRTARFNVNGTWVTLGGQGFDEQPGRVVFRDQDNAMYSVRTAAP
;
A
#
# COMPACT_ATOMS: atom_id res chain seq x y z
N MET A 1 1.90 26.68 -2.29
CA MET A 1 1.60 27.09 -0.89
C MET A 1 0.11 27.31 -0.82
N PHE A 2 -0.62 26.57 -0.01
CA PHE A 2 -2.05 26.80 0.20
C PHE A 2 -2.28 27.09 1.67
N SER A 3 -2.44 28.37 2.00
CA SER A 3 -2.99 28.83 3.27
C SER A 3 -4.51 28.88 3.12
N ALA A 4 -5.23 28.04 3.86
CA ALA A 4 -6.67 28.17 4.00
C ALA A 4 -6.96 29.21 5.09
N GLN A 5 -7.43 30.40 4.69
CA GLN A 5 -8.12 31.30 5.60
C GLN A 5 -9.50 30.73 5.89
N ALA A 6 -9.86 30.69 7.18
CA ALA A 6 -11.21 30.31 7.61
C ALA A 6 -12.21 31.42 7.26
N PRO A 7 -13.41 31.09 6.72
CA PRO A 7 -14.46 32.08 6.55
C PRO A 7 -15.23 32.26 7.86
N GLY A 8 -15.43 33.51 8.25
CA GLY A 8 -16.53 33.91 9.13
C GLY A 8 -16.14 34.39 10.53
N VAL A 9 -15.52 35.57 10.62
CA VAL A 9 -15.74 36.45 11.78
C VAL A 9 -16.88 37.39 11.38
N SER A 10 -18.07 37.18 11.95
CA SER A 10 -19.01 38.26 12.20
C SER A 10 -19.44 38.19 13.66
N ALA A 11 -19.14 39.26 14.38
CA ALA A 11 -19.56 39.51 15.74
C ALA A 11 -21.08 39.81 15.82
N ALA A 12 -21.63 39.66 17.03
CA ALA A 12 -23.02 39.90 17.47
C ALA A 12 -23.98 38.73 17.15
N THR A 13 -24.67 38.04 18.07
CA THR A 13 -25.05 38.29 19.48
C THR A 13 -25.52 36.94 20.06
N GLY A 14 -25.03 36.56 21.26
CA GLY A 14 -25.65 35.57 22.17
C GLY A 14 -26.03 34.18 21.61
N GLY A 15 -25.07 33.25 21.51
CA GLY A 15 -25.39 31.81 21.32
C GLY A 15 -24.32 30.95 20.65
N GLY A 16 -23.30 31.54 20.02
CA GLY A 16 -22.40 30.80 19.11
C GLY A 16 -21.25 30.01 19.74
N LEU A 17 -20.79 30.35 20.94
CA LEU A 17 -19.63 29.67 21.55
C LEU A 17 -19.99 28.30 22.13
N ILE A 18 -21.20 28.16 22.68
CA ILE A 18 -21.66 26.87 23.23
C ILE A 18 -22.01 25.90 22.09
N GLY A 19 -22.61 26.38 20.99
CA GLY A 19 -22.89 25.54 19.82
C GLY A 19 -21.63 24.99 19.14
N ALA A 20 -20.59 25.81 18.98
CA ALA A 20 -19.30 25.39 18.41
C ALA A 20 -18.52 24.42 19.33
N LEU A 21 -18.66 24.56 20.66
CA LEU A 21 -18.07 23.63 21.63
C LEU A 21 -18.87 22.32 21.73
N ILE A 22 -20.19 22.36 21.58
CA ILE A 22 -21.03 21.15 21.51
C ILE A 22 -20.75 20.37 20.22
N ASP A 23 -20.64 21.04 19.07
CA ASP A 23 -20.34 20.35 17.80
C ASP A 23 -18.92 19.74 17.82
N SER A 24 -17.92 20.47 18.35
CA SER A 24 -16.56 19.92 18.49
C SER A 24 -16.48 18.78 19.51
N SER A 25 -17.20 18.84 20.63
CA SER A 25 -17.23 17.74 21.62
C SER A 25 -18.03 16.53 21.13
N VAL A 26 -19.09 16.72 20.34
CA VAL A 26 -19.83 15.63 19.69
C VAL A 26 -18.97 14.99 18.60
N GLN A 27 -18.25 15.76 17.78
CA GLN A 27 -17.31 15.22 16.80
C GLN A 27 -16.13 14.52 17.46
N GLN A 28 -15.61 15.05 18.57
CA GLN A 28 -14.55 14.41 19.36
C GLN A 28 -15.04 13.13 20.05
N SER A 29 -16.28 13.10 20.58
CA SER A 29 -16.89 11.90 21.14
C SER A 29 -17.09 10.84 20.06
N ARG A 30 -17.61 11.22 18.89
CA ARG A 30 -17.76 10.30 17.75
C ARG A 30 -16.42 9.79 17.23
N GLN A 31 -15.39 10.63 17.16
CA GLN A 31 -14.03 10.19 16.80
C GLN A 31 -13.45 9.25 17.85
N LYS A 32 -13.68 9.51 19.14
CA LYS A 32 -13.21 8.67 20.25
C LYS A 32 -13.96 7.34 20.31
N GLU A 33 -15.27 7.33 20.12
CA GLU A 33 -16.12 6.14 20.01
C GLU A 33 -15.74 5.33 18.78
N MET A 34 -15.56 5.96 17.61
CA MET A 34 -15.09 5.30 16.40
C MET A 34 -13.67 4.74 16.56
N SER A 35 -12.77 5.46 17.23
CA SER A 35 -11.42 4.97 17.53
C SER A 35 -11.43 3.82 18.52
N ALA A 36 -12.33 3.84 19.51
CA ALA A 36 -12.51 2.76 20.48
C ALA A 36 -13.15 1.53 19.82
N GLU A 37 -14.10 1.73 18.91
CA GLU A 37 -14.71 0.66 18.12
C GLU A 37 -13.70 0.04 17.16
N ILE A 38 -12.91 0.85 16.44
CA ILE A 38 -11.79 0.37 15.61
C ILE A 38 -10.77 -0.38 16.50
N GLY A 39 -10.38 0.18 17.64
CA GLY A 39 -9.43 -0.44 18.58
C GLY A 39 -9.94 -1.78 19.13
N ALA A 40 -11.22 -1.89 19.46
CA ALA A 40 -11.81 -3.15 19.94
C ALA A 40 -11.96 -4.20 18.84
N ILE A 41 -12.10 -3.78 17.58
CA ILE A 41 -12.41 -4.67 16.45
C ILE A 41 -11.16 -5.13 15.71
N VAL A 42 -10.20 -4.23 15.44
CA VAL A 42 -8.95 -4.56 14.73
C VAL A 42 -7.72 -4.47 15.62
N GLY A 43 -7.85 -4.06 16.88
CA GLY A 43 -6.75 -3.97 17.85
C GLY A 43 -5.87 -5.23 17.90
N PRO A 44 -6.44 -6.44 17.97
CA PRO A 44 -5.65 -7.68 17.94
C PRO A 44 -4.89 -7.92 16.62
N LEU A 45 -5.24 -7.22 15.55
CA LEU A 45 -4.55 -7.26 14.27
C LEU A 45 -3.48 -6.18 14.13
N LEU A 46 -3.46 -5.16 15.00
CA LEU A 46 -2.47 -4.09 15.00
C LEU A 46 -1.09 -4.54 15.51
N ASP A 47 -1.05 -5.67 16.22
CA ASP A 47 0.20 -6.25 16.73
C ASP A 47 1.07 -6.85 15.62
N TYR A 48 0.53 -7.07 14.42
CA TYR A 48 1.27 -7.62 13.29
C TYR A 48 1.96 -6.51 12.48
N ASP A 49 3.27 -6.38 12.65
CA ASP A 49 4.07 -5.36 11.97
C ASP A 49 4.37 -5.75 10.51
N TYR A 50 3.72 -5.04 9.58
CA TYR A 50 3.95 -5.17 8.14
C TYR A 50 5.44 -5.06 7.74
N ARG A 51 6.24 -4.25 8.47
CA ARG A 51 7.66 -4.04 8.15
C ARG A 51 8.49 -5.28 8.38
N VAL A 52 8.13 -6.10 9.37
CA VAL A 52 8.79 -7.38 9.64
C VAL A 52 8.56 -8.32 8.46
N GLU A 53 7.31 -8.46 8.01
CA GLU A 53 6.98 -9.31 6.86
C GLU A 53 7.57 -8.78 5.56
N ALA A 54 7.66 -7.46 5.38
CA ALA A 54 8.35 -6.85 4.24
C ALA A 54 9.85 -7.15 4.25
N GLY A 55 10.49 -7.10 5.41
CA GLY A 55 11.90 -7.47 5.56
C GLY A 55 12.17 -8.93 5.20
N LEU A 56 11.28 -9.84 5.64
CA LEU A 56 11.35 -11.26 5.29
C LEU A 56 11.16 -11.49 3.79
N ALA A 57 10.13 -10.88 3.18
CA ALA A 57 9.87 -11.00 1.74
C ALA A 57 11.04 -10.50 0.88
N ILE A 58 11.63 -9.36 1.26
CA ILE A 58 12.82 -8.84 0.57
C ILE A 58 13.99 -9.79 0.75
N GLY A 59 14.24 -10.29 1.97
CA GLY A 59 15.29 -11.27 2.25
C GLY A 59 15.15 -12.55 1.42
N GLU A 60 13.95 -13.11 1.30
CA GLU A 60 13.66 -14.27 0.45
C GLU A 60 13.96 -13.98 -1.02
N MET A 61 13.54 -12.81 -1.53
CA MET A 61 13.83 -12.40 -2.91
C MET A 61 15.33 -12.25 -3.16
N LEU A 62 16.08 -11.67 -2.21
CA LEU A 62 17.53 -11.51 -2.31
C LEU A 62 18.29 -12.84 -2.39
N ASN A 63 17.76 -13.86 -1.71
CA ASN A 63 18.34 -15.20 -1.68
C ASN A 63 17.95 -16.07 -2.88
N THR A 64 17.06 -15.58 -3.74
CA THR A 64 16.60 -16.32 -4.93
C THR A 64 17.30 -15.77 -6.18
N PRO A 65 18.20 -16.55 -6.82
CA PRO A 65 18.90 -16.11 -8.02
C PRO A 65 17.92 -15.66 -9.11
N SER A 66 18.21 -14.51 -9.72
CA SER A 66 17.42 -13.95 -10.85
C SER A 66 15.95 -13.63 -10.53
N ALA A 67 15.54 -13.59 -9.26
CA ALA A 67 14.18 -13.20 -8.87
C ALA A 67 13.85 -11.73 -9.15
N PHE A 68 14.87 -10.89 -9.33
CA PHE A 68 14.75 -9.49 -9.68
C PHE A 68 15.73 -9.16 -10.81
N PRO A 69 15.36 -8.31 -11.79
CA PRO A 69 16.19 -8.05 -12.97
C PRO A 69 17.49 -7.30 -12.65
N MET A 70 17.60 -6.68 -11.48
CA MET A 70 18.79 -5.98 -11.01
C MET A 70 19.43 -6.74 -9.84
N LYS A 71 20.76 -6.80 -9.80
CA LYS A 71 21.48 -7.28 -8.63
C LYS A 71 21.30 -6.29 -7.48
N ILE A 72 20.73 -6.74 -6.37
CA ILE A 72 20.53 -5.90 -5.20
C ILE A 72 21.78 -6.00 -4.30
N ALA A 73 22.45 -4.87 -4.10
CA ALA A 73 23.66 -4.80 -3.26
C ALA A 73 23.31 -4.76 -1.76
N SER A 74 22.22 -4.09 -1.40
CA SER A 74 21.72 -3.99 -0.03
C SER A 74 20.25 -3.58 -0.04
N SER A 75 19.55 -3.82 1.06
CA SER A 75 18.16 -3.43 1.26
C SER A 75 17.90 -3.00 2.70
N GLN A 76 16.95 -2.09 2.89
CA GLN A 76 16.52 -1.66 4.22
C GLN A 76 15.02 -1.38 4.19
N VAL A 77 14.32 -1.79 5.25
CA VAL A 77 12.92 -1.41 5.49
C VAL A 77 12.90 -0.31 6.54
N LEU A 78 12.23 0.79 6.25
CA LEU A 78 12.11 1.96 7.13
C LEU A 78 10.66 2.19 7.52
N ALA A 79 10.44 2.85 8.64
CA ALA A 79 9.10 3.26 9.08
C ALA A 79 8.46 4.34 8.18
N GLY A 80 9.28 5.03 7.39
CA GLY A 80 8.86 6.09 6.48
C GLY A 80 10.02 6.51 5.60
N MET A 81 9.79 7.56 4.80
CA MET A 81 10.84 8.10 3.95
C MET A 81 12.03 8.62 4.77
N PRO A 82 13.27 8.39 4.31
CA PRO A 82 14.43 9.06 4.86
C PRO A 82 14.23 10.58 4.88
N ALA A 83 14.85 11.24 5.86
CA ALA A 83 14.86 12.70 5.90
C ALA A 83 15.46 13.26 4.60
N LYS A 84 15.04 14.46 4.19
CA LYS A 84 15.43 15.06 2.90
C LYS A 84 16.95 15.06 2.66
N ALA A 85 17.75 15.37 3.68
CA ALA A 85 19.21 15.37 3.58
C ALA A 85 19.78 13.96 3.32
N GLU A 86 19.25 12.94 4.02
CA GLU A 86 19.64 11.56 3.84
C GLU A 86 19.23 11.03 2.45
N GLN A 87 18.01 11.35 2.02
CA GLN A 87 17.52 11.00 0.68
C GLN A 87 18.42 11.62 -0.40
N ALA A 88 18.79 12.89 -0.26
CA ALA A 88 19.69 13.58 -1.20
C ALA A 88 21.09 12.94 -1.21
N ALA A 89 21.61 12.54 -0.05
CA ALA A 89 22.90 11.84 0.06
C ALA A 89 22.86 10.48 -0.64
N ARG A 90 21.78 9.69 -0.44
CA ARG A 90 21.58 8.39 -1.11
C ARG A 90 21.50 8.55 -2.63
N ILE A 91 20.79 9.56 -3.12
CA ILE A 91 20.72 9.87 -4.57
C ILE A 91 22.09 10.28 -5.12
N ALA A 92 22.82 11.17 -4.43
CA ALA A 92 24.15 11.61 -4.86
C ALA A 92 25.15 10.45 -4.93
N ALA A 93 25.06 9.49 -4.00
CA ALA A 93 25.90 8.29 -3.97
C ALA A 93 25.73 7.39 -5.20
N THR A 94 24.61 7.49 -5.94
CA THR A 94 24.39 6.73 -7.19
C THR A 94 25.30 7.15 -8.33
N LYS A 95 26.01 8.29 -8.23
CA LYS A 95 26.93 8.79 -9.27
C LYS A 95 28.09 7.83 -9.55
N THR A 96 28.61 7.20 -8.49
CA THR A 96 29.75 6.27 -8.56
C THR A 96 29.45 4.95 -7.85
N GLY A 97 28.19 4.76 -7.43
CA GLY A 97 27.75 3.66 -6.59
C GLY A 97 26.55 2.93 -7.20
N PRO A 98 25.94 2.00 -6.44
CA PRO A 98 24.76 1.28 -6.90
C PRO A 98 23.57 2.22 -7.11
N ALA A 99 22.66 1.79 -7.98
CA ALA A 99 21.36 2.43 -8.16
C ALA A 99 20.56 2.42 -6.84
N TYR A 100 19.69 3.41 -6.66
CA TYR A 100 18.86 3.55 -5.47
C TYR A 100 17.39 3.39 -5.84
N LEU A 101 16.80 2.26 -5.46
CA LEU A 101 15.38 1.95 -5.62
C LEU A 101 14.63 2.21 -4.30
N VAL A 102 13.58 3.01 -4.36
CA VAL A 102 12.66 3.26 -3.24
C VAL A 102 11.28 2.72 -3.61
N LEU A 103 10.71 1.94 -2.69
CA LEU A 103 9.32 1.49 -2.75
C LEU A 103 8.54 2.21 -1.64
N LEU A 104 7.79 3.23 -2.03
CA LEU A 104 6.89 3.97 -1.15
C LEU A 104 5.56 3.22 -1.03
N LEU A 105 5.35 2.53 0.07
CA LEU A 105 4.21 1.64 0.23
C LEU A 105 3.21 2.19 1.26
N GLN A 106 1.95 2.21 0.84
CA GLN A 106 0.77 2.36 1.71
C GLN A 106 0.03 1.03 1.71
N TYR A 107 -0.36 0.54 2.88
CA TYR A 107 -1.17 -0.66 3.02
C TYR A 107 -2.43 -0.34 3.81
N GLU A 108 -3.50 -1.06 3.48
CA GLU A 108 -4.80 -0.92 4.12
C GLU A 108 -5.43 -2.31 4.23
N LEU A 109 -5.86 -2.66 5.44
CA LEU A 109 -6.89 -3.66 5.65
C LEU A 109 -8.21 -2.89 5.72
N GLU A 110 -9.06 -3.03 4.71
CA GLU A 110 -10.27 -2.21 4.58
C GLU A 110 -11.13 -2.30 5.85
N PRO A 111 -11.82 -1.23 6.30
CA PRO A 111 -12.69 -1.28 7.48
C PRO A 111 -13.80 -2.34 7.42
N GLY A 112 -14.25 -2.68 6.20
CA GLY A 112 -15.19 -3.77 5.94
C GLY A 112 -14.58 -5.18 6.03
N LEU A 113 -13.26 -5.28 6.16
CA LEU A 113 -12.44 -6.49 6.02
C LEU A 113 -12.70 -7.21 4.69
N GLY A 114 -13.06 -6.46 3.65
CA GLY A 114 -13.37 -6.96 2.31
C GLY A 114 -12.11 -7.39 1.57
N ALA A 115 -11.09 -6.54 1.62
CA ALA A 115 -9.79 -6.79 1.01
C ALA A 115 -8.62 -6.22 1.83
N PHE A 116 -7.43 -6.76 1.53
CA PHE A 116 -6.15 -6.16 1.90
C PHE A 116 -5.54 -5.57 0.63
N THR A 117 -5.23 -4.28 0.68
CA THR A 117 -4.77 -3.51 -0.48
C THR A 117 -3.43 -2.87 -0.15
N THR A 118 -2.51 -2.87 -1.10
CA THR A 118 -1.33 -2.00 -1.05
C THR A 118 -1.25 -1.14 -2.29
N ARG A 119 -0.81 0.11 -2.11
CA ARG A 119 -0.48 1.05 -3.16
C ARG A 119 0.99 1.39 -3.01
N THR A 120 1.78 1.15 -4.04
CA THR A 120 3.22 1.35 -4.02
C THR A 120 3.66 2.25 -5.15
N THR A 121 4.40 3.30 -4.82
CA THR A 121 5.14 4.09 -5.80
C THR A 121 6.59 3.62 -5.81
N ALA A 122 7.06 3.11 -6.95
CA ALA A 122 8.45 2.73 -7.12
C ALA A 122 9.22 3.87 -7.81
N LEU A 123 10.38 4.22 -7.27
CA LEU A 123 11.24 5.29 -7.78
C LEU A 123 12.69 4.78 -7.82
N LEU A 124 13.33 4.86 -8.99
CA LEU A 124 14.72 4.44 -9.17
C LEU A 124 15.58 5.65 -9.56
N TRP A 125 16.69 5.85 -8.85
CA TRP A 125 17.74 6.81 -9.21
C TRP A 125 19.01 6.09 -9.62
N GLN A 126 19.65 6.61 -10.67
CA GLN A 126 20.89 6.10 -11.25
C GLN A 126 21.76 7.28 -11.70
N ASP A 127 23.07 7.04 -11.77
CA ASP A 127 24.06 7.94 -12.37
C ASP A 127 24.13 9.34 -11.75
N GLY A 128 23.69 9.49 -10.49
CA GLY A 128 23.67 10.78 -9.78
C GLY A 128 22.59 11.74 -10.26
N ASN A 129 21.63 11.27 -11.07
CA ASN A 129 20.50 12.08 -11.51
C ASN A 129 19.65 12.52 -10.31
N LYS A 130 19.22 13.78 -10.29
CA LYS A 130 18.36 14.32 -9.21
C LYS A 130 16.93 13.80 -9.31
N GLU A 131 16.45 13.60 -10.52
CA GLU A 131 15.16 13.00 -10.81
C GLU A 131 15.28 11.48 -10.99
N PRO A 132 14.26 10.70 -10.63
CA PRO A 132 14.29 9.26 -10.82
C PRO A 132 14.26 8.91 -12.31
N SER A 133 15.12 8.00 -12.75
CA SER A 133 15.15 7.45 -14.11
C SER A 133 13.96 6.53 -14.38
N TYR A 134 13.36 5.98 -13.33
CA TYR A 134 12.15 5.16 -13.42
C TYR A 134 11.17 5.51 -12.31
N ARG A 135 9.89 5.56 -12.70
CA ARG A 135 8.75 5.81 -11.82
C ARG A 135 7.60 4.92 -12.24
N SER A 136 6.98 4.24 -11.28
CA SER A 136 5.77 3.47 -11.52
C SER A 136 4.86 3.44 -10.29
N ALA A 137 3.58 3.12 -10.54
CA ALA A 137 2.59 2.85 -9.52
C ALA A 137 2.19 1.37 -9.61
N THR A 138 2.22 0.67 -8.48
CA THR A 138 1.80 -0.73 -8.36
C THR A 138 0.71 -0.84 -7.31
N ILE A 139 -0.35 -1.58 -7.61
CA ILE A 139 -1.49 -1.81 -6.74
C ILE A 139 -1.64 -3.32 -6.57
N PHE A 140 -1.58 -3.77 -5.32
CA PHE A 140 -1.90 -5.14 -4.96
C PHE A 140 -3.25 -5.16 -4.26
N GLN A 141 -4.06 -6.16 -4.55
CA GLN A 141 -5.23 -6.45 -3.72
C GLN A 141 -5.50 -7.95 -3.63
N THR A 142 -5.82 -8.40 -2.43
CA THR A 142 -6.37 -9.74 -2.19
C THR A 142 -7.66 -9.64 -1.39
N PRO A 143 -8.71 -10.39 -1.74
CA PRO A 143 -9.89 -10.53 -0.90
C PRO A 143 -9.52 -11.10 0.47
N ILE A 144 -10.15 -10.55 1.51
CA ILE A 144 -10.03 -10.98 2.91
C ILE A 144 -11.39 -11.40 3.47
N GLY A 145 -12.49 -11.15 2.78
CA GLY A 145 -13.83 -11.47 3.27
C GLY A 145 -14.13 -12.97 3.48
N GLY A 146 -15.41 -13.31 3.46
CA GLY A 146 -15.90 -14.70 3.59
C GLY A 146 -16.52 -15.00 4.95
N GLY A 147 -17.55 -14.23 5.33
CA GLY A 147 -18.34 -14.45 6.54
C GLY A 147 -18.63 -13.15 7.29
N THR A 148 -19.09 -13.28 8.53
CA THR A 148 -19.26 -12.14 9.42
C THR A 148 -17.91 -11.52 9.80
N ARG A 149 -17.89 -10.23 10.11
CA ARG A 149 -16.66 -9.51 10.54
C ARG A 149 -15.92 -10.24 11.67
N ALA A 150 -16.64 -10.70 12.70
CA ALA A 150 -16.06 -11.44 13.82
C ALA A 150 -15.36 -12.75 13.38
N THR A 151 -15.92 -13.44 12.39
CA THR A 151 -15.31 -14.65 11.81
C THR A 151 -14.02 -14.31 11.08
N VAL A 152 -13.99 -13.21 10.32
CA VAL A 152 -12.80 -12.74 9.61
C VAL A 152 -11.70 -12.34 10.59
N VAL A 153 -12.00 -11.53 11.61
CA VAL A 153 -11.01 -11.13 12.64
C VAL A 153 -10.42 -12.36 13.33
N ARG A 154 -11.26 -13.31 13.78
CA ARG A 154 -10.79 -14.55 14.40
C ARG A 154 -9.88 -15.35 13.48
N ARG A 155 -10.23 -15.46 12.20
CA ARG A 155 -9.43 -16.19 11.20
C ARG A 155 -8.09 -15.50 10.94
N LEU A 156 -8.08 -14.17 10.84
CA LEU A 156 -6.87 -13.38 10.62
C LEU A 156 -5.95 -13.35 11.83
N GLY A 157 -6.47 -13.46 13.06
CA GLY A 157 -5.68 -13.54 14.30
C GLY A 157 -5.30 -14.97 14.70
N ALA A 158 -5.88 -16.00 14.09
CA ALA A 158 -5.57 -17.39 14.41
C ALA A 158 -4.12 -17.74 14.08
N ASN A 159 -3.55 -18.68 14.84
CA ASN A 159 -2.17 -19.17 14.68
C ASN A 159 -1.15 -18.02 14.64
N ASP A 160 -1.25 -17.10 15.60
CA ASP A 160 -0.36 -15.93 15.66
C ASP A 160 -0.42 -15.11 14.35
N GLY A 161 -1.63 -14.91 13.83
CA GLY A 161 -1.86 -14.16 12.60
C GLY A 161 -1.20 -14.70 11.35
N GLN A 162 -0.96 -16.01 11.27
CA GLN A 162 -0.29 -16.65 10.13
C GLN A 162 -0.89 -16.24 8.77
N GLN A 163 -2.23 -16.17 8.67
CA GLN A 163 -2.89 -15.78 7.41
C GLN A 163 -2.63 -14.31 7.07
N LEU A 164 -2.72 -13.41 8.05
CA LEU A 164 -2.49 -11.99 7.83
C LEU A 164 -1.03 -11.72 7.44
N ARG A 165 -0.08 -12.31 8.18
CA ARG A 165 1.35 -12.24 7.85
C ARG A 165 1.66 -12.77 6.44
N ALA A 166 1.05 -13.89 6.05
CA ALA A 166 1.20 -14.43 4.70
C ALA A 166 0.67 -13.48 3.61
N VAL A 167 -0.45 -12.78 3.86
CA VAL A 167 -0.97 -11.76 2.95
C VAL A 167 -0.02 -10.57 2.85
N MET A 168 0.51 -10.08 3.98
CA MET A 168 1.49 -8.99 4.00
C MET A 168 2.79 -9.35 3.26
N ARG A 169 3.22 -10.62 3.34
CA ARG A 169 4.38 -11.12 2.62
C ARG A 169 4.11 -11.23 1.12
N ASP A 170 2.96 -11.80 0.74
CA ASP A 170 2.53 -11.92 -0.67
C ASP A 170 2.42 -10.53 -1.33
N SER A 171 1.93 -9.51 -0.63
CA SER A 171 1.83 -8.15 -1.19
C SER A 171 3.18 -7.57 -1.58
N ILE A 172 4.23 -7.80 -0.79
CA ILE A 172 5.60 -7.36 -1.11
C ILE A 172 6.19 -8.18 -2.24
N GLN A 173 6.10 -9.51 -2.18
CA GLN A 173 6.61 -10.41 -3.21
C GLN A 173 6.00 -10.07 -4.59
N GLN A 174 4.69 -9.84 -4.63
CA GLN A 174 3.98 -9.47 -5.86
C GLN A 174 4.34 -8.07 -6.35
N THR A 175 4.49 -7.11 -5.44
CA THR A 175 4.94 -5.76 -5.80
C THR A 175 6.33 -5.80 -6.44
N LEU A 176 7.26 -6.53 -5.82
CA LEU A 176 8.63 -6.69 -6.33
C LEU A 176 8.65 -7.40 -7.68
N ARG A 177 7.85 -8.46 -7.85
CA ARG A 177 7.71 -9.16 -9.13
C ARG A 177 7.23 -8.22 -10.24
N VAL A 178 6.14 -7.49 -9.98
CA VAL A 178 5.55 -6.57 -10.96
C VAL A 178 6.50 -5.43 -11.32
N VAL A 179 7.16 -4.82 -10.33
CA VAL A 179 8.20 -3.80 -10.57
C VAL A 179 9.38 -4.39 -11.34
N GLY A 180 9.80 -5.62 -11.03
CA GLY A 180 10.88 -6.30 -11.73
C GLY A 180 10.52 -6.57 -13.20
N LEU A 181 9.32 -7.05 -13.47
CA LEU A 181 8.84 -7.23 -14.84
C LEU A 181 8.76 -5.90 -15.59
N ASP A 182 8.32 -4.84 -14.92
CA ASP A 182 8.23 -3.51 -15.52
C ASP A 182 9.60 -2.94 -15.92
N LEU A 183 10.59 -3.09 -15.03
CA LEU A 183 11.99 -2.72 -15.27
C LEU A 183 12.63 -3.57 -16.38
N ALA A 184 12.24 -4.84 -16.49
CA ALA A 184 12.67 -5.73 -17.57
C ALA A 184 11.97 -5.46 -18.92
N GLY A 185 11.03 -4.50 -18.97
CA GLY A 185 10.34 -4.13 -20.21
C GLY A 185 9.12 -4.98 -20.54
N ALA A 186 8.49 -5.65 -19.57
CA ALA A 186 7.24 -6.37 -19.79
C ALA A 186 6.09 -5.40 -20.13
N ARG A 187 5.60 -5.45 -21.37
CA ARG A 187 4.60 -4.50 -21.90
C ARG A 187 3.42 -5.15 -22.63
N SER A 188 3.43 -6.45 -22.90
CA SER A 188 2.47 -7.09 -23.80
C SER A 188 1.85 -8.36 -23.23
N GLY A 189 0.61 -8.64 -23.66
CA GLY A 189 -0.20 -9.79 -23.26
C GLY A 189 -1.63 -9.67 -23.81
N ALA A 190 -2.56 -10.50 -23.35
CA ALA A 190 -3.98 -10.30 -23.63
C ALA A 190 -4.56 -9.20 -22.72
N ILE A 191 -5.66 -8.57 -23.14
CA ILE A 191 -6.47 -7.78 -22.21
C ILE A 191 -6.99 -8.72 -21.12
N ARG A 192 -6.81 -8.32 -19.86
CA ARG A 192 -7.29 -9.05 -18.70
C ARG A 192 -8.21 -8.15 -17.88
N THR A 193 -9.17 -8.77 -17.23
CA THR A 193 -10.05 -8.10 -16.26
C THR A 193 -9.99 -8.81 -14.92
N ALA A 194 -10.22 -8.07 -13.85
CA ALA A 194 -10.30 -8.60 -12.50
C ALA A 194 -11.32 -7.81 -11.68
N ARG A 195 -11.90 -8.47 -10.67
CA ARG A 195 -12.73 -7.82 -9.67
C ARG A 195 -11.83 -7.13 -8.65
N PHE A 196 -12.09 -5.86 -8.39
CA PHE A 196 -11.32 -5.02 -7.49
C PHE A 196 -12.27 -4.32 -6.52
N ASN A 197 -11.95 -4.36 -5.23
CA ASN A 197 -12.71 -3.69 -4.19
C ASN A 197 -12.29 -2.21 -4.13
N VAL A 198 -13.28 -1.33 -4.25
CA VAL A 198 -13.17 0.11 -4.02
C VAL A 198 -14.14 0.45 -2.90
N ASN A 199 -13.60 0.71 -1.70
CA ASN A 199 -14.37 1.16 -0.54
C ASN A 199 -15.57 0.26 -0.21
N GLY A 200 -15.39 -1.05 -0.24
CA GLY A 200 -16.42 -2.06 0.02
C GLY A 200 -17.23 -2.48 -1.21
N THR A 201 -17.06 -1.83 -2.37
CA THR A 201 -17.76 -2.16 -3.61
C THR A 201 -16.84 -2.84 -4.60
N TRP A 202 -17.23 -4.01 -5.10
CA TRP A 202 -16.47 -4.72 -6.11
C TRP A 202 -16.82 -4.23 -7.51
N VAL A 203 -15.82 -3.66 -8.20
CA VAL A 203 -15.89 -3.21 -9.59
C VAL A 203 -15.03 -4.09 -10.48
N THR A 204 -15.31 -4.09 -11.78
CA THR A 204 -14.45 -4.77 -12.75
C THR A 204 -13.45 -3.76 -13.30
N LEU A 205 -12.17 -4.01 -13.06
CA LEU A 205 -11.07 -3.28 -13.70
C LEU A 205 -10.48 -4.15 -14.81
N GLY A 206 -9.80 -3.52 -15.75
CA GLY A 206 -9.10 -4.24 -16.79
C GLY A 206 -8.02 -3.41 -17.45
N GLY A 207 -7.15 -4.11 -18.16
CA GLY A 207 -6.05 -3.50 -18.86
C GLY A 207 -5.18 -4.52 -19.57
N GLN A 208 -4.04 -4.04 -20.02
CA GLN A 208 -3.08 -4.81 -20.78
C GLN A 208 -2.36 -5.79 -19.84
N GLY A 209 -2.64 -7.09 -19.98
CA GLY A 209 -1.93 -8.13 -19.23
C GLY A 209 -0.45 -8.13 -19.59
N PHE A 210 0.41 -8.47 -18.63
CA PHE A 210 1.86 -8.57 -18.84
C PHE A 210 2.56 -9.64 -17.98
N ASP A 211 1.79 -10.44 -17.24
CA ASP A 211 2.28 -11.60 -16.48
C ASP A 211 1.14 -12.62 -16.32
N GLU A 212 1.47 -13.91 -16.31
CA GLU A 212 0.51 -15.00 -16.16
C GLU A 212 0.79 -15.75 -14.87
N GLN A 213 -0.18 -15.73 -13.95
CA GLN A 213 -0.04 -16.37 -12.64
C GLN A 213 -1.31 -17.17 -12.30
N PRO A 214 -1.16 -18.41 -11.80
CA PRO A 214 -2.30 -19.16 -11.28
C PRO A 214 -3.02 -18.37 -10.17
N GLY A 215 -4.34 -18.17 -10.33
CA GLY A 215 -5.18 -17.53 -9.31
C GLY A 215 -4.97 -16.02 -9.16
N ARG A 216 -4.23 -15.37 -10.07
CA ARG A 216 -3.92 -13.94 -10.01
C ARG A 216 -3.88 -13.32 -11.41
N VAL A 217 -4.46 -12.15 -11.54
CA VAL A 217 -4.41 -11.34 -12.75
C VAL A 217 -3.42 -10.21 -12.53
N VAL A 218 -2.50 -10.06 -13.48
CA VAL A 218 -1.54 -8.95 -13.51
C VAL A 218 -1.72 -8.18 -14.81
N PHE A 219 -2.02 -6.90 -14.71
CA PHE A 219 -2.30 -6.04 -15.86
C PHE A 219 -1.93 -4.59 -15.60
N ARG A 220 -1.74 -3.82 -16.67
CA ARG A 220 -1.49 -2.39 -16.64
C ARG A 220 -2.73 -1.68 -17.17
N ASP A 221 -3.27 -0.72 -16.42
CA ASP A 221 -4.42 0.05 -16.85
C ASP A 221 -4.04 1.16 -17.85
N GLN A 222 -5.01 2.01 -18.19
CA GLN A 222 -4.83 3.12 -19.14
C GLN A 222 -3.93 4.24 -18.59
N ASP A 223 -3.85 4.38 -17.26
CA ASP A 223 -3.02 5.35 -16.55
C ASP A 223 -1.60 4.81 -16.27
N ASN A 224 -1.28 3.64 -16.81
CA ASN A 224 -0.05 2.89 -16.59
C ASN A 224 0.16 2.39 -15.15
N ALA A 225 -0.88 2.40 -14.31
CA ALA A 225 -0.83 1.75 -13.01
C ALA A 225 -0.85 0.22 -13.20
N MET A 226 0.02 -0.46 -12.47
CA MET A 226 0.17 -1.90 -12.55
C MET A 226 -0.59 -2.58 -11.42
N TYR A 227 -1.45 -3.53 -11.77
CA TYR A 227 -2.31 -4.23 -10.84
C TYR A 227 -1.85 -5.67 -10.66
N SER A 228 -1.94 -6.16 -9.42
CA SER A 228 -1.77 -7.56 -9.06
C SER A 228 -2.93 -7.97 -8.16
N VAL A 229 -3.91 -8.66 -8.73
CA VAL A 229 -5.21 -8.93 -8.07
C VAL A 229 -5.55 -10.41 -8.13
N ARG A 230 -6.05 -10.99 -7.03
CA ARG A 230 -6.52 -12.39 -7.03
C ARG A 230 -7.76 -12.57 -7.91
N THR A 231 -7.83 -13.67 -8.66
CA THR A 231 -8.98 -13.99 -9.52
C THR A 231 -10.22 -14.43 -8.74
N ALA A 232 -10.04 -14.96 -7.52
CA ALA A 232 -11.11 -15.51 -6.68
C ALA A 232 -11.89 -14.45 -5.88
N ALA A 233 -11.98 -13.22 -6.40
CA ALA A 233 -12.75 -12.15 -5.77
C ALA A 233 -14.27 -12.36 -5.97
N PRO A 234 -15.11 -12.01 -4.98
CA PRO A 234 -16.57 -12.14 -5.05
C PRO A 234 -17.26 -11.34 -6.19
#